data_AF-A0A3C0R273-F1
#
_entry.id   AF-A0A3C0R273-F1
#
_cell.length_a   1.000
_cell.length_b   1.000
_cell.length_c   1.000
_cell.angle_alpha   90.00
_cell.angle_beta   90.00
_cell.angle_gamma   90.00
#
_symmetry.space_group_name_H-M   'P 1'
#
loop_
_entity.id
_entity.type
_entity.pdbx_description
1 polymer ?
#
loop_
_entity_poly.entity_id
_entity_poly.type
_entity_poly.pdbx_seq_one_letter_code
_entity_poly.pdbx_strand_id
1 'polypeptide(L)' 'TVEGLPWSRPSRNRQENFLSILRTAGIPTTLRREKGHDIEAACGQLRLQTKRELQLL' A
#
# COMPACT_ATOMS: atom_id res chain seq x y z
N THR A 1 7.14 -1.57 -3.92
CA THR A 1 7.71 -1.01 -2.68
C THR A 1 7.61 0.49 -2.77
N VAL A 2 7.77 1.22 -1.66
CA VAL A 2 7.88 2.68 -1.71
C VAL A 2 9.32 3.04 -1.40
N GLU A 3 9.96 3.79 -2.26
CA GLU A 3 11.37 4.17 -2.12
C GLU A 3 11.62 4.96 -0.82
N GLY A 4 12.72 4.64 -0.13
CA GLY A 4 13.12 5.30 1.11
C GLY A 4 12.42 4.80 2.38
N LEU A 5 11.57 3.76 2.27
CA LEU A 5 10.94 3.11 3.42
C LEU A 5 11.44 1.68 3.62
N PRO A 6 11.59 1.19 4.86
CA PRO A 6 12.09 -0.15 5.15
C PRO A 6 11.03 -1.26 4.93
N TRP A 7 9.84 -0.90 4.46
CA TRP A 7 8.71 -1.82 4.34
C TRP A 7 8.54 -2.33 2.92
N SER A 8 8.22 -3.62 2.83
CA SER A 8 7.88 -4.28 1.57
C SER A 8 6.41 -4.70 1.54
N ARG A 9 5.89 -4.79 0.32
CA ARG A 9 4.55 -5.33 0.09
C ARG A 9 4.53 -6.78 0.55
N PRO A 10 3.59 -7.20 1.43
CA PRO A 10 3.40 -8.61 1.76
C PRO A 10 3.07 -9.42 0.50
N SER A 11 3.48 -10.70 0.46
CA SER A 11 3.11 -11.59 -0.65
C SER A 11 1.59 -11.68 -0.81
N ARG A 12 1.12 -12.01 -2.02
CA ARG A 12 -0.32 -12.16 -2.30
C ARG A 12 -0.97 -13.16 -1.34
N ASN A 13 -0.35 -14.32 -1.12
CA ASN A 13 -0.86 -15.33 -0.19
C ASN A 13 -0.99 -14.78 1.24
N ARG A 14 -0.03 -13.98 1.71
CA ARG A 14 -0.12 -13.36 3.04
C ARG A 14 -1.28 -12.36 3.14
N GLN A 15 -1.53 -11.59 2.08
CA GLN A 15 -2.68 -10.67 2.00
C GLN A 15 -4.02 -11.42 2.02
N GLU A 16 -4.16 -12.47 1.20
CA GLU A 16 -5.39 -13.27 1.14
C GLU A 16 -5.65 -14.01 2.46
N ASN A 17 -4.62 -14.57 3.10
CA ASN A 17 -4.75 -15.22 4.40
C ASN A 17 -5.26 -14.26 5.47
N PHE A 18 -4.72 -13.03 5.51
CA PHE A 18 -5.17 -12.01 6.44
C PHE A 18 -6.62 -11.57 6.18
N LEU A 19 -7.00 -11.41 4.91
CA LEU A 19 -8.38 -11.16 4.50
C LEU A 19 -9.31 -12.28 4.97
N SER A 20 -8.90 -13.54 4.82
CA SER A 20 -9.67 -14.70 5.24
C SER A 20 -9.93 -14.69 6.74
N ILE A 21 -8.91 -14.42 7.57
CA ILE A 21 -9.04 -14.35 9.03
C ILE A 21 -10.12 -13.33 9.44
N LEU A 22 -10.08 -12.13 8.86
CA LEU A 22 -11.06 -11.08 9.17
C LEU A 22 -12.49 -11.46 8.75
N ARG A 23 -12.64 -12.06 7.56
CA ARG A 23 -13.93 -12.52 7.07
C ARG A 23 -14.50 -13.65 7.92
N THR A 24 -13.67 -14.60 8.34
CA THR A 24 -14.07 -15.70 9.24
C THR A 24 -14.53 -15.17 10.60
N ALA A 25 -13.93 -14.08 11.09
CA ALA A 25 -14.38 -13.39 12.29
C ALA A 25 -15.67 -12.56 12.09
N GLY A 26 -16.31 -12.61 10.91
CA GLY A 26 -17.53 -11.86 10.61
C GLY A 26 -17.31 -10.37 10.31
N ILE A 27 -16.06 -9.94 10.11
CA ILE A 27 -15.72 -8.53 9.89
C ILE A 27 -15.78 -8.22 8.38
N PRO A 28 -16.68 -7.33 7.92
CA PRO A 28 -16.74 -6.93 6.51
C PRO A 28 -15.42 -6.27 6.08
N THR A 29 -14.69 -6.95 5.19
CA THR A 29 -13.35 -6.52 4.77
C THR A 29 -13.15 -6.75 3.26
N THR A 30 -12.45 -5.81 2.62
CA THR A 30 -12.04 -5.88 1.20
C THR A 30 -10.54 -5.66 1.06
N LEU A 31 -9.92 -6.32 0.07
CA LEU A 31 -8.55 -6.03 -0.34
C LEU A 31 -8.57 -4.99 -1.45
N ARG A 32 -8.04 -3.79 -1.17
CA ARG A 32 -7.83 -2.76 -2.19
C ARG A 32 -6.66 -3.17 -3.08
N ARG A 33 -6.92 -3.37 -4.37
CA ARG A 33 -5.87 -3.60 -5.36
C ARG A 33 -5.23 -2.29 -5.75
N GLU A 34 -3.90 -2.31 -5.90
CA GLU A 34 -3.13 -1.17 -6.37
C GLU A 34 -3.49 -0.84 -7.82
N LYS A 35 -3.51 0.45 -8.14
CA LYS A 35 -3.61 1.00 -9.48
C LYS A 35 -2.66 2.20 -9.61
N GLY A 36 -2.12 2.41 -10.81
CA GLY A 36 -1.29 3.58 -11.13
C GLY A 36 0.13 3.56 -10.55
N HIS A 37 0.65 2.38 -10.19
CA HIS A 37 2.02 2.26 -9.66
C HIS A 37 3.09 2.56 -10.72
N ASP A 38 2.81 2.10 -11.93
CA ASP A 38 3.59 2.30 -13.16
C ASP A 38 3.70 3.77 -13.57
N ILE A 39 2.74 4.60 -13.17
CA ILE A 39 2.72 6.06 -13.41
C ILE A 39 2.95 6.87 -12.13
N GLU A 40 3.53 6.26 -11.09
CA GLU A 40 3.84 6.91 -9.81
C GLU A 40 2.65 7.58 -9.09
N ALA A 41 1.42 7.17 -9.41
CA ALA A 41 0.18 7.72 -8.88
C ALA A 41 -0.54 6.76 -7.92
N ALA A 42 0.11 5.66 -7.51
CA ALA A 42 -0.45 4.80 -6.49
C ALA A 42 -0.54 5.53 -5.15
N CYS A 43 -1.42 5.02 -4.28
CA CYS A 43 -1.71 5.67 -3.01
C CYS A 43 -0.45 5.83 -2.15
N GLY A 44 -0.21 7.06 -1.71
CA GLY A 44 0.95 7.43 -0.90
C GLY A 44 2.15 7.96 -1.69
N GLN A 45 2.27 7.64 -2.99
CA GLN A 45 3.40 8.12 -3.82
C GLN A 45 3.40 9.65 -3.98
N LEU A 46 2.26 10.23 -4.39
CA LEU A 46 2.13 11.69 -4.56
C LEU A 46 2.45 12.48 -3.27
N ARG A 47 1.91 12.02 -2.13
CA ARG A 47 2.19 12.66 -0.83
C ARG A 47 3.67 12.58 -0.46
N LEU A 48 4.34 11.49 -0.82
CA LEU A 48 5.76 11.32 -0.57
C LEU A 48 6.61 12.25 -1.44
N GLN A 49 6.26 12.41 -2.72
CA GLN A 49 6.90 13.37 -3.63
C GLN A 49 6.80 14.79 -3.06
N THR A 50 5.60 15.26 -2.69
CA THR A 50 5.41 16.59 -2.08
C THR A 50 6.24 16.79 -0.81
N LYS A 51 6.32 15.76 0.06
CA LYS A 51 7.14 15.84 1.28
C LYS A 51 8.63 15.98 0.98
N ARG A 52 9.12 15.28 -0.04
CA ARG A 52 10.53 15.37 -0.46
C ARG A 52 10.85 16.75 -1.05
N GLU A 53 9.97 17.30 -1.88
CA GLU A 53 10.12 18.66 -2.43
C GLU A 53 10.20 19.71 -1.32
N LEU A 54 9.33 19.63 -0.31
CA LEU A 54 9.35 20.54 0.84
C LEU A 54 10.62 20.45 1.70
N GLN A 55 11.33 19.31 1.69
CA GLN A 55 12.59 19.14 2.43
C GLN A 55 13.81 19.70 1.67
N LEU A 56 13.65 20.00 0.37
CA LEU A 56 14.69 20.57 -0.49
C LEU A 56 14.60 22.10 -0.59
N LEU A 57 13.56 22.70 -0.01
CA LEU A 57 13.36 24.14 0.16
C LEU A 57 13.93 24.60 1.51
#